data_AF-A0A8T4ZFU6-F1
#
_entry.id   AF-A0A8T4ZFU6-F1
#
_cell.length_a   1.000
_cell.length_b   1.000
_cell.length_c   1.000
_cell.angle_alpha   90.00
_cell.angle_beta   90.00
_cell.angle_gamma   90.00
#
_symmetry.space_group_name_H-M   'P 1'
#
loop_
_entity.id
_entity.type
_entity.pdbx_description
1 polymer ?
#
loop_
_entity_poly.entity_id
_entity_poly.type
_entity_poly.pdbx_seq_one_letter_code
_entity_poly.pdbx_strand_id
1 'polypeptide(L)' 'RCVDVCPTQAFTGAAFNPAEPREARFKAKLCEEYTDNRISIFGDINCGLCVYVCPYGKKRG' A
#
# COMPACT_ATOMS: atom_id res chain seq x y z
N ARG A 1 0.08 10.19 -3.77
CA ARG A 1 0.87 9.21 -4.56
C ARG A 1 0.54 7.77 -4.18
N CYS A 2 0.83 7.30 -2.96
CA CYS A 2 0.49 5.93 -2.54
C CYS A 2 -1.03 5.70 -2.48
N VAL A 3 -1.80 6.72 -2.07
CA VAL A 3 -3.28 6.72 -2.07
C VAL A 3 -3.81 6.50 -3.49
N ASP A 4 -3.32 7.29 -4.44
CA ASP A 4 -3.82 7.30 -5.82
C ASP A 4 -3.44 6.02 -6.59
N VAL A 5 -2.23 5.49 -6.37
CA VAL A 5 -1.72 4.33 -7.13
C VAL A 5 -2.24 2.98 -6.61
N CYS A 6 -2.82 2.94 -5.40
CA CYS A 6 -3.20 1.68 -4.77
C CYS A 6 -4.43 1.07 -5.47
N PRO A 7 -4.32 -0.13 -6.07
CA PRO A 7 -5.43 -0.74 -6.83
C PRO A 7 -6.68 -1.02 -5.98
N THR A 8 -6.49 -1.31 -4.70
CA THR A 8 -7.59 -1.62 -3.77
C THR A 8 -7.97 -0.47 -2.84
N GLN A 9 -7.39 0.73 -3.05
CA GLN A 9 -7.65 1.90 -2.20
C GLN A 9 -7.46 1.59 -0.71
N ALA A 10 -6.42 0.80 -0.39
CA ALA A 10 -6.11 0.40 0.98
C ALA A 10 -5.65 1.58 1.85
N PHE A 11 -5.11 2.65 1.25
CA PHE A 11 -4.77 3.89 1.96
C PHE A 11 -5.97 4.83 2.02
N THR A 12 -6.23 5.42 3.19
CA THR A 12 -7.37 6.33 3.39
C THR A 12 -7.07 7.78 3.02
N GLY A 13 -5.78 8.14 2.90
CA GLY A 13 -5.33 9.52 2.74
C GLY A 13 -5.18 10.29 4.05
N ALA A 14 -5.50 9.69 5.19
CA ALA A 14 -5.27 10.29 6.50
C ALA A 14 -3.77 10.56 6.73
N ALA A 15 -3.47 11.68 7.40
CA ALA A 15 -2.12 12.00 7.82
C ALA A 15 -1.62 11.00 8.87
N PHE A 16 -0.30 10.85 8.99
CA PHE A 16 0.27 10.00 10.02
C PHE A 16 0.09 10.64 11.40
N ASN A 17 -0.54 9.89 12.32
CA ASN A 17 -0.62 10.20 13.74
C ASN A 17 -0.20 8.96 14.54
N PRO A 18 0.86 9.03 15.37
CA PRO A 18 1.34 7.86 16.12
C PRO A 18 0.36 7.39 17.22
N ALA A 19 -0.57 8.24 17.66
CA ALA A 19 -1.60 7.86 18.62
C ALA A 19 -2.74 7.06 17.98
N GLU A 20 -2.85 7.06 16.64
CA GLU A 20 -3.91 6.37 15.91
C GLU A 20 -3.50 4.97 15.45
N PRO A 21 -4.44 4.01 15.47
CA PRO A 21 -4.19 2.68 14.93
C PRO A 21 -3.83 2.74 13.45
N ARG A 22 -3.12 1.72 12.93
CA ARG A 22 -2.71 1.71 11.51
C ARG A 22 -3.93 1.77 10.57
N GLU A 23 -5.04 1.20 10.98
CA GLU A 23 -6.28 1.06 10.21
C GLU A 23 -6.90 2.42 9.89
N ALA A 24 -6.62 3.46 10.68
CA ALA A 24 -7.04 4.83 10.39
C ALA A 24 -6.43 5.35 9.06
N ARG A 25 -5.25 4.85 8.70
CA ARG A 25 -4.48 5.28 7.52
C ARG A 25 -4.28 4.19 6.46
N PHE A 26 -4.34 2.91 6.84
CA PHE A 26 -4.06 1.78 5.97
C PHE A 26 -4.88 0.53 6.35
N LYS A 27 -5.82 0.17 5.49
CA LYS A 27 -6.67 -1.03 5.59
C LYS A 27 -5.89 -2.26 5.11
N ALA A 28 -5.03 -2.80 5.96
CA ALA A 28 -4.08 -3.87 5.58
C ALA A 28 -4.75 -5.11 4.97
N LYS A 29 -5.95 -5.49 5.44
CA LYS A 29 -6.70 -6.63 4.90
C LYS A 29 -6.98 -6.51 3.40
N LEU A 30 -7.27 -5.31 2.89
CA LEU A 30 -7.47 -5.06 1.46
C LEU A 30 -6.18 -5.19 0.64
N CYS A 31 -5.02 -4.97 1.26
CA CYS A 31 -3.73 -5.18 0.61
C CYS A 31 -3.39 -6.67 0.56
N GLU A 32 -3.61 -7.37 1.68
CA GLU A 32 -3.39 -8.81 1.82
C GLU A 32 -4.23 -9.62 0.83
N GLU A 33 -5.55 -9.40 0.80
CA GLU A 33 -6.46 -10.08 -0.12
C GLU A 33 -6.06 -9.86 -1.60
N TYR A 34 -5.56 -8.66 -1.92
CA TYR A 34 -5.07 -8.36 -3.26
C TYR A 34 -3.78 -9.11 -3.60
N THR A 35 -2.81 -9.14 -2.68
CA THR A 35 -1.55 -9.84 -2.91
C THR A 35 -1.74 -11.34 -2.98
N ASP A 36 -2.63 -11.91 -2.16
CA ASP A 36 -2.95 -13.34 -2.19
C ASP A 36 -3.60 -13.74 -3.52
N ASN A 37 -4.53 -12.92 -4.03
CA ASN A 37 -5.12 -13.13 -5.35
C ASN A 37 -4.08 -12.98 -6.48
N ARG A 38 -3.07 -12.12 -6.30
CA ARG A 38 -1.98 -12.03 -7.29
C ARG A 38 -1.08 -13.27 -7.28
N ILE A 39 -0.84 -13.90 -6.13
CA ILE A 39 -0.11 -15.17 -6.07
C ILE A 39 -0.86 -16.23 -6.88
N SER A 40 -2.18 -16.34 -6.72
CA SER A 40 -2.96 -17.37 -7.41
C SER A 40 -3.00 -17.18 -8.94
N ILE A 41 -2.98 -15.94 -9.43
CA ILE A 41 -3.06 -15.62 -10.86
C ILE A 41 -1.68 -15.58 -11.53
N PHE A 42 -0.68 -14.98 -10.88
CA PHE A 42 0.60 -14.62 -11.48
C PHE A 42 1.80 -15.35 -10.87
N GLY A 43 1.61 -16.10 -9.79
CA GLY A 43 2.71 -16.74 -9.05
C GLY A 43 3.62 -15.75 -8.29
N ASP A 44 3.17 -14.50 -8.08
CA ASP A 44 3.93 -13.45 -7.41
C ASP A 44 3.08 -12.71 -6.37
N ILE A 45 3.65 -12.52 -5.18
CA ILE A 45 3.03 -11.81 -4.05
C ILE A 45 3.23 -10.29 -4.16
N ASN A 46 4.18 -9.83 -4.98
CA ASN A 46 4.63 -8.46 -4.92
C ASN A 46 3.69 -7.50 -5.66
N CYS A 47 3.01 -6.64 -4.89
CA CYS A 47 2.41 -5.40 -5.41
C CYS A 47 3.42 -4.25 -5.42
N GLY A 48 3.82 -3.76 -4.24
CA GLY A 48 4.92 -2.79 -4.10
C GLY A 48 4.74 -1.40 -4.72
N LEU A 49 3.63 -1.12 -5.42
CA LEU A 49 3.41 0.15 -6.12
C LEU A 49 3.51 1.38 -5.19
N CYS A 50 2.99 1.26 -3.96
CA CYS A 50 3.06 2.32 -2.96
C CYS A 50 4.51 2.68 -2.58
N VAL A 51 5.41 1.69 -2.53
CA VAL A 51 6.85 1.88 -2.28
C VAL A 51 7.50 2.50 -3.51
N TYR A 52 7.20 1.98 -4.71
CA TYR A 52 7.74 2.47 -5.99
C TYR A 52 7.46 3.97 -6.21
N VAL A 53 6.25 4.46 -5.91
CA VAL A 53 5.89 5.87 -6.09
C VAL A 53 6.26 6.77 -4.91
N CYS A 54 6.71 6.21 -3.79
CA CYS A 54 6.98 6.95 -2.56
C CYS A 54 8.10 7.98 -2.79
N PRO A 55 7.88 9.28 -2.54
CA PRO A 55 8.91 10.30 -2.73
C PRO A 55 10.10 10.09 -1.78
N TYR A 56 9.87 9.49 -0.62
CA TYR A 56 10.92 9.14 0.35
C TYR A 56 11.61 7.81 0.03
N GLY A 57 10.99 6.96 -0.80
CA GLY A 57 11.55 5.66 -1.20
C GLY A 57 12.54 5.76 -2.37
N LYS A 58 12.52 6.85 -3.12
CA LYS A 58 13.57 7.15 -4.10
C LYS A 58 14.81 7.66 -3.36
N LYS A 59 15.96 7.02 -3.57
CA LYS A 59 17.25 7.61 -3.19
C LYS A 59 17.31 9.02 -3.78
N ARG A 60 17.58 10.03 -2.94
CA ARG A 60 18.07 11.32 -3.44
C ARG A 60 19.33 11.00 -4.25
N GLY A 61 19.25 11.22 -5.56
CA GLY A 61 20.43 11.18 -6.43
C GLY A 61 21.46 12.21 -5.96
#